data_AF-A0A954VP45-F1
#
_entry.id   AF-A0A954VP45-F1
#
_cell.length_a   1.000
_cell.length_b   1.000
_cell.length_c   1.000
_cell.angle_alpha   90.00
_cell.angle_beta   90.00
_cell.angle_gamma   90.00
#
_symmetry.space_group_name_H-M   'P 1'
#
loop_
_entity.id
_entity.type
_entity.pdbx_description
1 polymer ?
#
loop_
_entity_poly.entity_id
_entity_poly.type
_entity_poly.pdbx_seq_one_letter_code
_entity_poly.pdbx_strand_id
1 'polypeptide(L)'
;MSSHKQLTAWLKSDASELVAAIVADIQRHVTTLHSSGDSFYGYAALPGDYCTQPNPASLVVAFNRESDLSPENTTDPYYRYSVDAWQHYVHDGFDNTNAQLESQLAKFKELHNRSDDGYHLDEYELAFVAKMNRAILDALLALRRNGTFANDTYLIIWVSDSEDEIMNESAKALNHEMVYQQYAAEFQ
;
A
#
# COMPACT_ATOMS: atom_id res chain seq x y z
N MET A 1 17.30 9.72 27.35
CA MET A 1 17.79 9.62 25.95
C MET A 1 17.37 10.88 25.21
N SER A 2 18.16 11.41 24.27
CA SER A 2 17.73 12.55 23.43
C SER A 2 16.53 12.14 22.56
N SER A 3 15.60 13.06 22.30
CA SER A 3 14.42 12.85 21.43
C SER A 3 14.80 12.20 20.09
N HIS A 4 15.93 12.62 19.51
CA HIS A 4 16.47 12.06 18.27
C HIS A 4 16.82 10.57 18.38
N LYS A 5 17.44 10.13 19.48
CA LYS A 5 17.77 8.70 19.68
C LYS A 5 16.51 7.86 19.86
N GLN A 6 15.46 8.43 20.48
CA GLN A 6 14.17 7.76 20.63
C GLN A 6 13.45 7.66 19.29
N LEU A 7 13.43 8.74 18.51
CA LEU A 7 12.87 8.77 17.16
C LEU A 7 13.53 7.75 16.24
N THR A 8 14.88 7.74 16.15
CA THR A 8 15.59 6.77 15.30
C THR A 8 15.34 5.32 15.72
N ALA A 9 15.30 5.03 17.02
CA ALA A 9 15.01 3.69 17.52
C ALA A 9 13.58 3.26 17.18
N TRP A 10 12.62 4.17 17.31
CA TRP A 10 11.22 3.92 16.97
C TRP A 10 11.01 3.74 15.46
N LEU A 11 11.65 4.56 14.62
CA LEU A 11 11.59 4.41 13.16
C LEU A 11 12.11 3.04 12.71
N LYS A 12 13.10 2.49 13.40
CA LYS A 12 13.67 1.15 13.13
C LYS A 12 12.93 -0.02 13.76
N SER A 13 11.94 0.23 14.61
CA SER A 13 11.16 -0.85 15.21
C SER A 13 10.27 -1.52 14.17
N ASP A 14 9.82 -2.73 14.46
CA ASP A 14 8.74 -3.34 13.67
C ASP A 14 7.41 -2.61 13.92
N ALA A 15 6.50 -2.70 12.95
CA ALA A 15 5.13 -2.19 13.03
C ALA A 15 4.13 -3.35 13.05
N SER A 16 4.37 -4.36 13.89
CA SER A 16 3.64 -5.64 13.88
C SER A 16 2.13 -5.50 14.10
N GLU A 17 1.71 -4.57 14.96
CA GLU A 17 0.28 -4.28 15.19
C GLU A 17 -0.40 -3.70 13.94
N LEU A 18 0.28 -2.79 13.24
CA LEU A 18 -0.18 -2.25 11.97
C LEU A 18 -0.24 -3.34 10.90
N VAL A 19 0.79 -4.18 10.78
CA VAL A 19 0.79 -5.33 9.85
C VAL A 19 -0.40 -6.25 10.13
N ALA A 20 -0.64 -6.61 11.39
CA ALA A 20 -1.76 -7.47 11.76
C ALA A 20 -3.13 -6.83 11.45
N ALA A 21 -3.27 -5.51 11.66
CA ALA A 21 -4.48 -4.78 11.30
C ALA A 21 -4.74 -4.78 9.79
N ILE A 22 -3.71 -4.48 8.98
CA ILE A 22 -3.81 -4.51 7.51
C ILE A 22 -4.18 -5.91 7.01
N VAL A 23 -3.53 -6.95 7.55
CA VAL A 23 -3.85 -8.35 7.21
C VAL A 23 -5.32 -8.64 7.51
N ALA A 24 -5.80 -8.31 8.71
CA ALA A 24 -7.17 -8.61 9.11
C ALA A 24 -8.20 -7.89 8.22
N ASP A 25 -8.03 -6.59 7.96
CA ASP A 25 -8.99 -5.80 7.20
C ASP A 25 -9.01 -6.19 5.71
N ILE A 26 -7.83 -6.36 5.09
CA ILE A 26 -7.75 -6.80 3.69
C ILE A 26 -8.28 -8.23 3.56
N GLN A 27 -7.93 -9.15 4.45
CA GLN A 27 -8.44 -10.52 4.39
C GLN A 27 -9.95 -10.57 4.52
N ARG A 28 -10.54 -9.77 5.40
CA ARG A 28 -11.99 -9.63 5.54
C ARG A 28 -12.62 -9.08 4.25
N HIS A 29 -12.02 -8.04 3.66
CA HIS A 29 -12.49 -7.47 2.40
C HIS A 29 -12.46 -8.50 1.25
N VAL A 30 -11.31 -9.16 1.04
CA VAL A 30 -11.14 -10.18 -0.01
C VAL A 30 -12.08 -11.37 0.21
N THR A 31 -12.25 -11.83 1.44
CA THR A 31 -13.20 -12.91 1.77
C THR A 31 -14.63 -12.51 1.43
N THR A 32 -14.98 -11.24 1.67
CA THR A 32 -16.31 -10.70 1.33
C THR A 32 -16.52 -10.72 -0.19
N LEU A 33 -15.55 -10.24 -0.97
CA LEU A 33 -15.59 -10.28 -2.45
C LEU A 33 -15.73 -11.72 -2.97
N HIS A 34 -14.91 -12.65 -2.48
CA HIS A 34 -15.03 -14.05 -2.91
C HIS A 34 -16.40 -14.65 -2.53
N SER A 35 -16.96 -14.29 -1.38
CA SER A 35 -18.27 -14.78 -0.95
C SER A 35 -19.44 -14.18 -1.76
N SER A 36 -19.27 -13.00 -2.35
CA SER A 36 -20.24 -12.41 -3.30
C SER A 36 -20.09 -12.97 -4.73
N GLY A 37 -19.12 -13.86 -4.96
CA GLY A 37 -18.82 -14.41 -6.28
C GLY A 37 -17.98 -13.46 -7.15
N ASP A 38 -17.38 -12.42 -6.56
CA ASP A 38 -16.47 -11.55 -7.27
C ASP A 38 -15.13 -12.24 -7.52
N SER A 39 -14.67 -12.18 -8.78
CA SER A 39 -13.36 -12.63 -9.21
C SER A 39 -12.62 -11.44 -9.81
N PHE A 40 -11.47 -11.12 -9.24
CA PHE A 40 -10.62 -10.01 -9.64
C PHE A 40 -9.23 -10.52 -10.02
N TYR A 41 -8.60 -9.88 -11.02
CA TYR A 41 -7.25 -10.23 -11.44
C TYR A 41 -6.20 -9.38 -10.72
N GLY A 42 -6.58 -8.20 -10.24
CA GLY A 42 -5.68 -7.22 -9.65
C GLY A 42 -6.21 -6.69 -8.32
N TYR A 43 -5.31 -6.47 -7.37
CA TYR A 43 -5.60 -5.84 -6.09
C TYR A 43 -4.42 -4.96 -5.66
N ALA A 44 -4.68 -3.72 -5.30
CA ALA A 44 -3.68 -2.74 -4.93
C ALA A 44 -3.98 -2.15 -3.56
N ALA A 45 -2.93 -1.89 -2.78
CA ALA A 45 -3.01 -1.05 -1.60
C ALA A 45 -2.43 0.32 -1.93
N LEU A 46 -3.18 1.37 -1.61
CA LEU A 46 -2.85 2.75 -1.87
C LEU A 46 -2.59 3.43 -0.52
N PRO A 47 -1.32 3.57 -0.12
CA PRO A 47 -0.96 4.28 1.10
C PRO A 47 -1.40 5.75 0.99
N GLY A 48 -1.92 6.29 2.09
CA GLY A 48 -2.22 7.71 2.17
C GLY A 48 -0.95 8.57 2.20
N ASP A 49 -1.10 9.86 1.91
CA ASP A 49 -0.04 10.83 2.14
C ASP A 49 0.08 11.13 3.63
N TYR A 50 1.12 10.58 4.25
CA TYR A 50 1.33 10.63 5.69
C TYR A 50 1.82 11.98 6.22
N CYS A 51 2.45 12.80 5.37
CA CYS A 51 3.26 13.93 5.83
C CYS A 51 2.85 15.28 5.23
N THR A 52 2.16 15.30 4.08
CA THR A 52 1.75 16.57 3.44
C THR A 52 0.25 16.83 3.46
N GLN A 53 -0.57 15.80 3.72
CA GLN A 53 -2.02 15.98 3.85
C GLN A 53 -2.49 16.18 5.30
N PRO A 54 -3.53 17.01 5.52
CA PRO A 54 -4.08 17.30 6.85
C PRO A 54 -4.95 16.16 7.42
N ASN A 55 -5.36 15.22 6.57
CA ASN A 55 -6.30 14.15 6.92
C ASN A 55 -5.59 12.93 7.54
N PRO A 56 -6.32 12.07 8.27
CA PRO A 56 -5.73 10.87 8.84
C PRO A 56 -5.18 9.98 7.74
N ALA A 57 -4.02 9.40 8.02
CA ALA A 57 -3.41 8.35 7.23
C ALA A 57 -4.40 7.18 7.09
N SER A 58 -5.07 7.08 5.93
CA SER A 58 -6.03 6.02 5.64
C SER A 58 -5.48 5.08 4.58
N LEU A 59 -5.76 3.78 4.74
CA LEU A 59 -5.53 2.82 3.67
C LEU A 59 -6.71 2.83 2.70
N VAL A 60 -6.42 3.09 1.43
CA VAL A 60 -7.35 2.83 0.33
C VAL A 60 -6.90 1.57 -0.38
N VAL A 61 -7.85 0.81 -0.92
CA VAL A 61 -7.52 -0.31 -1.79
C VAL A 61 -8.25 -0.14 -3.11
N ALA A 62 -7.67 -0.69 -4.17
CA ALA A 62 -8.31 -0.79 -5.46
C ALA A 62 -8.26 -2.23 -5.97
N PHE A 63 -9.24 -2.64 -6.75
CA PHE A 63 -9.22 -3.93 -7.45
C PHE A 63 -9.84 -3.81 -8.83
N ASN A 64 -9.56 -4.79 -9.69
CA ASN A 64 -10.11 -4.82 -11.04
C ASN A 64 -10.42 -6.24 -11.50
N ARG A 65 -11.53 -6.38 -12.22
CA ARG A 65 -12.00 -7.64 -12.82
C ARG A 65 -11.62 -7.70 -14.30
N GLU A 66 -11.55 -8.91 -14.86
CA GLU A 66 -11.31 -9.05 -16.30
C GLU A 66 -12.40 -8.36 -17.14
N SER A 67 -13.64 -8.35 -16.64
CA SER A 67 -14.77 -7.68 -17.29
C SER A 67 -14.69 -6.16 -17.27
N ASP A 68 -13.82 -5.58 -16.43
CA ASP A 68 -13.66 -4.13 -16.34
C ASP A 68 -12.68 -3.60 -17.40
N LEU A 69 -11.92 -4.48 -18.07
CA LEU A 69 -11.06 -4.12 -19.19
C LEU A 69 -11.87 -4.06 -20.48
N SER A 70 -11.87 -2.90 -21.14
CA SER A 70 -12.46 -2.79 -22.48
C SER A 70 -11.75 -3.73 -23.48
N PRO A 71 -12.47 -4.32 -24.45
CA PRO A 71 -11.88 -5.25 -25.42
C PRO A 71 -10.63 -4.72 -26.13
N GLU A 72 -10.63 -3.43 -26.47
CA GLU A 72 -9.51 -2.71 -27.10
C GLU A 72 -8.26 -2.59 -26.21
N ASN A 73 -8.39 -2.72 -24.89
CA ASN A 73 -7.33 -2.51 -23.92
C ASN A 73 -6.78 -3.82 -23.32
N THR A 74 -7.36 -4.97 -23.68
CA THR A 74 -7.00 -6.28 -23.08
C THR A 74 -5.55 -6.70 -23.28
N THR A 75 -4.89 -6.21 -24.33
CA THR A 75 -3.49 -6.50 -24.64
C THR A 75 -2.53 -5.38 -24.25
N ASP A 76 -3.05 -4.27 -23.72
CA ASP A 76 -2.27 -3.09 -23.35
C ASP A 76 -1.86 -3.20 -21.86
N PRO A 77 -0.55 -3.35 -21.55
CA PRO A 77 -0.07 -3.45 -20.18
C PRO A 77 -0.45 -2.25 -19.32
N TYR A 78 -0.55 -1.05 -19.90
CA TYR A 78 -0.90 0.16 -19.16
C TYR A 78 -2.27 0.01 -18.48
N TYR A 79 -3.32 -0.35 -19.23
CA TYR A 79 -4.67 -0.49 -18.65
C TYR A 79 -4.79 -1.66 -17.69
N ARG A 80 -3.97 -2.70 -17.86
CA ARG A 80 -3.96 -3.85 -16.97
C ARG A 80 -3.31 -3.54 -15.63
N TYR A 81 -2.17 -2.85 -15.64
CA TYR A 81 -1.28 -2.70 -14.49
C TYR A 81 -1.26 -1.30 -13.88
N SER A 82 -1.74 -0.27 -14.58
CA SER A 82 -1.98 1.06 -14.00
C SER A 82 -3.22 1.01 -13.11
N VAL A 83 -3.02 1.15 -11.80
CA VAL A 83 -4.13 1.17 -10.83
C VAL A 83 -4.99 2.42 -11.03
N ASP A 84 -4.41 3.52 -11.52
CA ASP A 84 -5.16 4.76 -11.84
C ASP A 84 -6.25 4.51 -12.90
N ALA A 85 -6.13 3.46 -13.72
CA ALA A 85 -7.13 3.08 -14.72
C ALA A 85 -8.21 2.09 -14.19
N TRP A 86 -8.08 1.60 -12.95
CA TRP A 86 -8.99 0.60 -12.38
C TRP A 86 -10.32 1.20 -11.95
N GLN A 87 -11.35 0.36 -11.85
CA GLN A 87 -12.73 0.83 -11.63
C GLN A 87 -13.15 0.84 -10.16
N HIS A 88 -12.60 -0.03 -9.31
CA HIS A 88 -13.14 -0.25 -7.96
C HIS A 88 -12.19 0.24 -6.89
N TYR A 89 -12.43 1.46 -6.39
CA TYR A 89 -11.75 2.03 -5.22
C TYR A 89 -12.60 1.87 -3.97
N VAL A 90 -11.99 1.37 -2.90
CA VAL A 90 -12.66 1.13 -1.62
C VAL A 90 -11.93 1.90 -0.53
N HIS A 91 -12.64 2.85 0.06
CA HIS A 91 -12.14 3.73 1.13
C HIS A 91 -12.55 3.27 2.53
N ASP A 92 -13.61 2.48 2.64
CA ASP A 92 -14.23 2.10 3.91
C ASP A 92 -13.91 0.66 4.34
N GLY A 93 -14.10 0.38 5.63
CA GLY A 93 -13.91 -0.95 6.22
C GLY A 93 -12.47 -1.23 6.69
N PHE A 94 -11.56 -0.27 6.57
CA PHE A 94 -10.18 -0.39 7.05
C PHE A 94 -10.01 0.28 8.42
N ASP A 95 -11.05 0.25 9.28
CA ASP A 95 -11.10 1.03 10.52
C ASP A 95 -9.95 0.67 11.48
N ASN A 96 -9.62 -0.62 11.60
CA ASN A 96 -8.53 -1.06 12.46
C ASN A 96 -7.18 -0.60 11.91
N THR A 97 -6.97 -0.75 10.61
CA THR A 97 -5.79 -0.25 9.91
C THR A 97 -5.64 1.26 10.08
N ASN A 98 -6.70 2.01 9.83
CA ASN A 98 -6.71 3.48 9.90
C ASN A 98 -6.43 3.96 11.33
N ALA A 99 -6.99 3.32 12.35
CA ALA A 99 -6.66 3.61 13.75
C ALA A 99 -5.18 3.37 14.08
N GLN A 100 -4.59 2.29 13.55
CA GLN A 100 -3.17 2.02 13.72
C GLN A 100 -2.29 3.04 13.00
N LEU A 101 -2.61 3.38 11.75
CA LEU A 101 -1.90 4.41 10.99
C LEU A 101 -1.96 5.78 11.70
N GLU A 102 -3.12 6.17 12.21
CA GLU A 102 -3.28 7.40 13.00
C GLU A 102 -2.44 7.36 14.27
N SER A 103 -2.42 6.23 14.99
CA SER A 103 -1.57 6.06 16.17
C SER A 103 -0.07 6.15 15.84
N GLN A 104 0.38 5.60 14.71
CA GLN A 104 1.78 5.72 14.27
C GLN A 104 2.12 7.17 13.91
N LEU A 105 1.24 7.87 13.20
CA LEU A 105 1.42 9.27 12.82
C LEU A 105 1.44 10.19 14.06
N ALA A 106 0.53 9.99 15.00
CA ALA A 106 0.54 10.72 16.27
C ALA A 106 1.85 10.49 17.01
N LYS A 107 2.33 9.24 17.06
CA LYS A 107 3.59 8.93 17.72
C LYS A 107 4.80 9.56 17.04
N PHE A 108 4.80 9.59 15.71
CA PHE A 108 5.83 10.28 14.94
C PHE A 108 5.85 11.78 15.28
N LYS A 109 4.69 12.44 15.23
CA LYS A 109 4.54 13.88 15.55
C LYS A 109 4.91 14.24 17.00
N GLU A 110 4.78 13.31 17.94
CA GLU A 110 5.29 13.51 19.32
C GLU A 110 6.83 13.53 19.40
N LEU A 111 7.49 12.73 18.55
CA LEU A 111 8.93 12.51 18.58
C LEU A 111 9.70 13.42 17.61
N HIS A 112 9.01 13.91 16.59
CA HIS A 112 9.54 14.70 15.50
C HIS A 112 8.82 16.05 15.41
N ASN A 113 9.60 17.14 15.55
CA ASN A 113 9.13 18.50 15.31
C ASN A 113 9.67 18.96 13.95
N ARG A 114 8.77 19.16 12.98
CA ARG A 114 9.10 19.78 11.71
C ARG A 114 9.45 21.24 11.94
N SER A 115 10.50 21.74 11.29
CA SER A 115 10.74 23.19 11.22
C SER A 115 9.77 23.82 10.22
N ASP A 116 9.10 24.90 10.60
CA ASP A 116 8.08 25.60 9.81
C ASP A 116 8.55 26.06 8.40
N ASP A 117 9.86 26.05 8.15
CA ASP A 117 10.47 26.60 6.93
C ASP A 117 10.67 25.54 5.81
N GLY A 118 10.32 24.27 6.05
CA GLY A 118 10.59 23.15 5.15
C GLY A 118 9.42 22.80 4.21
N TYR A 119 9.52 23.15 2.94
CA TYR A 119 8.57 22.71 1.88
C TYR A 119 8.77 21.24 1.44
N HIS A 120 9.90 20.63 1.79
CA HIS A 120 10.24 19.25 1.45
C HIS A 120 10.18 18.36 2.69
N LEU A 121 9.92 17.06 2.46
CA LEU A 121 10.04 16.05 3.51
C LEU A 121 11.50 15.93 3.96
N ASP A 122 11.72 15.86 5.27
CA ASP A 122 13.03 15.60 5.84
C ASP A 122 13.38 14.10 5.90
N GLU A 123 14.59 13.78 6.35
CA GLU A 123 15.05 12.39 6.46
C GLU A 123 14.21 11.52 7.39
N TYR A 124 13.58 12.10 8.42
CA TYR A 124 12.76 11.38 9.38
C TYR A 124 11.35 11.16 8.85
N GLU A 125 10.80 12.13 8.13
CA GLU A 125 9.54 12.01 7.42
C GLU A 125 9.64 10.94 6.32
N LEU A 126 10.71 10.95 5.52
CA LEU A 126 10.98 9.92 4.52
C LEU A 126 11.13 8.53 5.17
N ALA A 127 11.85 8.43 6.29
CA ALA A 127 11.98 7.18 7.03
C ALA A 127 10.65 6.69 7.62
N PHE A 128 9.77 7.60 8.04
CA PHE A 128 8.44 7.27 8.52
C PHE A 128 7.56 6.73 7.38
N VAL A 129 7.53 7.39 6.23
CA VAL A 129 6.84 6.92 5.02
C VAL A 129 7.35 5.52 4.63
N ALA A 130 8.67 5.33 4.58
CA ALA A 130 9.26 4.02 4.27
C ALA A 130 8.87 2.93 5.29
N LYS A 131 8.80 3.26 6.58
CA LYS A 131 8.33 2.34 7.63
C LYS A 131 6.86 1.93 7.41
N MET A 132 5.98 2.87 7.06
CA MET A 132 4.56 2.57 6.79
C MET A 132 4.40 1.73 5.52
N ASN A 133 5.10 2.10 4.45
CA ASN A 133 5.11 1.36 3.19
C ASN A 133 5.64 -0.08 3.38
N ARG A 134 6.67 -0.25 4.21
CA ARG A 134 7.17 -1.59 4.58
C ARG A 134 6.12 -2.42 5.30
N ALA A 135 5.38 -1.84 6.24
CA ALA A 135 4.32 -2.54 6.96
C ALA A 135 3.20 -3.02 6.02
N ILE A 136 2.83 -2.20 5.02
CA ILE A 136 1.87 -2.58 3.98
C ILE A 136 2.43 -3.73 3.14
N LEU A 137 3.69 -3.66 2.71
CA LEU A 137 4.33 -4.71 1.92
C LEU A 137 4.38 -6.05 2.69
N ASP A 138 4.78 -6.00 3.96
CA ASP A 138 4.84 -7.18 4.82
C ASP A 138 3.45 -7.81 5.02
N ALA A 139 2.41 -7.00 5.15
CA ALA A 139 1.03 -7.46 5.22
C ALA A 139 0.58 -8.12 3.92
N LEU A 140 0.83 -7.53 2.75
CA LEU A 140 0.51 -8.12 1.45
C LEU A 140 1.27 -9.44 1.22
N LEU A 141 2.53 -9.53 1.63
CA LEU A 141 3.31 -10.77 1.61
C LEU A 141 2.71 -11.83 2.55
N ALA A 142 2.23 -11.45 3.73
CA ALA A 142 1.54 -12.37 4.63
C ALA A 142 0.22 -12.89 4.03
N LEU A 143 -0.56 -12.03 3.39
CA LEU A 143 -1.82 -12.36 2.72
C LEU A 143 -1.61 -13.26 1.49
N ARG A 144 -0.52 -13.07 0.74
CA ARG A 144 -0.15 -14.00 -0.32
C ARG A 144 0.24 -15.37 0.24
N ARG A 145 1.08 -15.39 1.28
CA ARG A 145 1.55 -16.65 1.90
C ARG A 145 0.42 -17.45 2.55
N ASN A 146 -0.60 -16.79 3.09
CA ASN A 146 -1.74 -17.46 3.73
C ASN A 146 -2.85 -17.87 2.75
N GLY A 147 -2.68 -17.60 1.44
CA GLY A 147 -3.65 -17.97 0.40
C GLY A 147 -4.88 -17.07 0.32
N THR A 148 -4.85 -15.87 0.91
CA THR A 148 -5.94 -14.88 0.73
C THR A 148 -6.07 -14.48 -0.74
N PHE A 149 -4.93 -14.35 -1.43
CA PHE A 149 -4.88 -14.09 -2.86
C PHE A 149 -4.45 -15.33 -3.63
N ALA A 150 -4.97 -15.51 -4.84
CA ALA A 150 -4.51 -16.53 -5.75
C ALA A 150 -3.08 -16.21 -6.24
N ASN A 151 -2.34 -17.23 -6.68
CA ASN A 151 -0.94 -17.06 -7.09
C ASN A 151 -0.79 -16.11 -8.31
N ASP A 152 -1.79 -16.07 -9.17
CA ASP A 152 -1.86 -15.28 -10.39
C ASP A 152 -2.52 -13.90 -10.21
N THR A 153 -3.08 -13.60 -9.03
CA THR A 153 -3.56 -12.25 -8.71
C THR A 153 -2.39 -11.27 -8.79
N TYR A 154 -2.52 -10.19 -9.55
CA TYR A 154 -1.57 -9.09 -9.56
C TYR A 154 -1.74 -8.24 -8.29
N LEU A 155 -0.66 -8.10 -7.51
CA LEU A 155 -0.64 -7.33 -6.27
C LEU A 155 0.41 -6.23 -6.33
N ILE A 156 0.05 -5.03 -5.89
CA ILE A 156 0.98 -3.89 -5.88
C ILE A 156 0.66 -2.89 -4.75
N ILE A 157 1.68 -2.17 -4.29
CA ILE A 157 1.50 -0.91 -3.57
C ILE A 157 1.56 0.19 -4.61
N TRP A 158 0.48 0.97 -4.74
CA TRP A 158 0.37 2.01 -5.77
C TRP A 158 0.34 3.40 -5.16
N VAL A 159 1.18 4.28 -5.67
CA VAL A 159 1.21 5.71 -5.31
C VAL A 159 0.96 6.49 -6.59
N SER A 160 -0.24 7.05 -6.75
CA SER A 160 -0.62 7.79 -7.96
C SER A 160 0.31 8.98 -8.19
N ASP A 161 0.60 9.26 -9.46
CA ASP A 161 1.48 10.34 -9.91
C ASP A 161 2.88 10.35 -9.25
N SER A 162 3.40 9.17 -8.90
CA SER A 162 4.68 9.01 -8.21
C SER A 162 5.58 7.97 -8.87
N GLU A 163 6.89 8.16 -8.72
CA GLU A 163 7.94 7.20 -9.09
C GLU A 163 8.52 6.50 -7.83
N ASP A 164 7.74 6.43 -6.74
CA ASP A 164 8.21 5.86 -5.47
C ASP A 164 8.72 4.42 -5.67
N GLU A 165 9.93 4.16 -5.17
CA GLU A 165 10.59 2.86 -5.30
C GLU A 165 9.75 1.71 -4.75
N ILE A 166 8.84 1.98 -3.81
CA ILE A 166 7.92 0.97 -3.26
C ILE A 166 7.03 0.33 -4.33
N MET A 167 6.66 1.07 -5.39
CA MET A 167 5.82 0.53 -6.46
C MET A 167 6.54 -0.60 -7.18
N ASN A 168 7.78 -0.37 -7.59
CA ASN A 168 8.60 -1.40 -8.21
C ASN A 168 8.98 -2.52 -7.23
N GLU A 169 9.37 -2.17 -5.99
CA GLU A 169 9.73 -3.15 -4.97
C GLU A 169 8.56 -4.12 -4.71
N SER A 170 7.37 -3.58 -4.49
CA SER A 170 6.17 -4.36 -4.23
C SER A 170 5.76 -5.18 -5.46
N ALA A 171 5.82 -4.61 -6.67
CA ALA A 171 5.53 -5.35 -7.90
C ALA A 171 6.44 -6.57 -8.05
N LYS A 172 7.74 -6.41 -7.78
CA LYS A 172 8.72 -7.50 -7.86
C LYS A 172 8.56 -8.54 -6.75
N ALA A 173 8.29 -8.09 -5.53
CA ALA A 173 8.20 -8.97 -4.37
C ALA A 173 6.88 -9.77 -4.31
N LEU A 174 5.79 -9.16 -4.79
CA LEU A 174 4.45 -9.73 -4.66
C LEU A 174 4.02 -10.56 -5.85
N ASN A 175 4.65 -10.44 -7.03
CA ASN A 175 4.15 -11.09 -8.24
C ASN A 175 5.09 -12.16 -8.78
N HIS A 176 4.52 -13.09 -9.54
CA HIS A 176 5.31 -14.03 -10.33
C HIS A 176 6.18 -13.26 -11.35
N GLU A 177 7.37 -13.77 -11.65
CA GLU A 177 8.35 -13.11 -12.50
C GLU A 177 7.76 -12.60 -13.83
N MET A 178 6.96 -13.41 -14.51
CA MET A 178 6.31 -13.01 -15.77
C MET A 178 5.38 -11.79 -15.63
N VAL A 179 4.62 -11.69 -14.53
CA VAL A 179 3.73 -10.55 -14.27
C VAL A 179 4.58 -9.31 -13.97
N TYR A 180 5.63 -9.47 -13.17
CA TYR A 180 6.58 -8.38 -12.91
C TYR A 180 7.25 -7.86 -14.19
N GLN A 181 7.69 -8.73 -15.10
CA GLN A 181 8.32 -8.32 -16.36
C GLN A 181 7.36 -7.52 -17.25
N GLN A 182 6.07 -7.87 -17.27
CA GLN A 182 5.07 -7.12 -18.03
C GLN A 182 4.80 -5.74 -17.41
N TYR A 183 4.72 -5.66 -16.08
CA TYR A 183 4.66 -4.39 -15.37
C TYR A 183 5.91 -3.54 -15.66
N ALA A 184 7.10 -4.12 -15.50
CA ALA A 184 8.35 -3.39 -15.62
C ALA A 184 8.59 -2.86 -17.03
N ALA A 185 8.12 -3.56 -18.08
CA ALA A 185 8.23 -3.08 -19.45
C ALA A 185 7.44 -1.80 -19.74
N GLU A 186 6.44 -1.48 -18.92
CA GLU A 186 5.60 -0.28 -19.05
C GLU A 186 6.06 0.85 -18.11
N PHE A 187 6.45 0.49 -16.88
CA PHE A 187 6.68 1.46 -15.80
C PHE A 187 8.14 1.61 -15.37
N GLN A 188 9.12 0.96 -16.02
CA GLN A 188 10.56 1.08 -15.74
C GLN A 188 11.39 1.32 -17.00
#